data_AF-A0ABD6EXE0-F1
#
_entry.id   AF-A0ABD6EXE0-F1
#
_cell.length_a   1.000
_cell.length_b   1.000
_cell.length_c   1.000
_cell.angle_alpha   90.00
_cell.angle_beta   90.00
_cell.angle_gamma   90.00
#
_symmetry.space_group_name_H-M   'P 1'
#
loop_
_entity.id
_entity.type
_entity.pdbx_description
1 polymer ?
#
loop_
_entity_poly.entity_id
_entity_poly.type
_entity_poly.pdbx_seq_one_letter_code
_entity_poly.pdbx_strand_id
1 'polypeptide(L)'
;MPVFALRILLSQFYFSYKRYLFESPKSPSLRTKIWAACRKLLSYTKPGLLSCNALLPKLPVPDLSQTVSRYLSSMEPLLSPEDFKLLVEKAKMFEKKEGWKLQWITKLYSLFTDNY
;
A
#
# COMPACT_ATOMS: atom_id res chain seq x y z
N MET A 1 -16.02 9.47 -18.07
CA MET A 1 -16.17 9.20 -19.52
C MET A 1 -14.87 9.38 -20.31
N PRO A 2 -14.19 10.55 -20.35
CA PRO A 2 -13.01 10.74 -21.21
C PRO A 2 -11.80 9.89 -20.81
N VAL A 3 -11.55 9.72 -19.50
CA VAL A 3 -10.44 8.89 -18.98
C VAL A 3 -10.61 7.40 -19.30
N PHE A 4 -11.85 6.90 -19.28
CA PHE A 4 -12.15 5.50 -19.57
C PHE A 4 -11.95 5.17 -21.06
N ALA A 5 -12.45 6.04 -21.96
CA ALA A 5 -12.23 5.91 -23.40
C ALA A 5 -10.73 6.00 -23.76
N LEU A 6 -10.02 6.96 -23.16
CA LEU A 6 -8.57 7.11 -23.32
C LEU A 6 -7.81 5.87 -22.84
N ARG A 7 -8.20 5.30 -21.69
CA ARG A 7 -7.61 4.07 -21.16
C ARG A 7 -7.79 2.88 -22.11
N ILE A 8 -9.00 2.70 -22.65
CA ILE A 8 -9.28 1.63 -23.61
C ILE A 8 -8.45 1.82 -24.88
N LEU A 9 -8.42 3.04 -25.43
CA LEU A 9 -7.67 3.36 -26.65
C LEU A 9 -6.17 3.12 -26.48
N LEU A 10 -5.59 3.60 -25.38
CA LEU A 10 -4.17 3.38 -25.08
C LEU A 10 -3.86 1.89 -24.84
N SER A 11 -4.72 1.18 -24.10
CA SER A 11 -4.55 -0.24 -23.82
C SER A 11 -4.62 -1.10 -25.07
N GLN A 12 -5.61 -0.87 -25.93
CA GLN A 12 -5.88 -1.74 -27.09
C GLN A 12 -4.95 -1.44 -28.26
N PHE A 13 -4.61 -0.18 -28.50
CA PHE A 13 -3.87 0.20 -29.71
C PHE A 13 -2.40 0.53 -29.44
N TYR A 14 -2.10 1.20 -28.33
CA TYR A 14 -0.77 1.74 -28.08
C TYR A 14 0.13 0.79 -27.25
N PHE A 15 -0.38 0.27 -26.12
CA PHE A 15 0.36 -0.69 -25.28
C PHE A 15 0.39 -2.11 -25.85
N SER A 16 -0.54 -2.45 -26.75
CA SER A 16 -0.60 -3.74 -27.44
C SER A 16 0.44 -3.88 -28.57
N TYR A 17 1.01 -2.77 -29.04
CA TYR A 17 2.00 -2.79 -30.13
C TYR A 17 3.33 -3.41 -29.66
N LYS A 18 3.66 -4.61 -30.14
CA LYS A 18 4.87 -5.37 -29.76
C LYS A 18 5.91 -5.52 -30.87
N ARG A 19 5.64 -5.00 -32.07
CA ARG A 19 6.50 -5.21 -33.26
C ARG A 19 7.90 -4.63 -33.08
N TYR A 20 8.04 -3.56 -32.29
CA TYR A 20 9.33 -2.96 -31.95
C TYR A 20 10.32 -3.93 -31.29
N LEU A 21 9.84 -5.00 -30.63
CA LEU A 21 10.69 -5.99 -29.96
C LEU A 21 11.46 -6.89 -30.94
N PHE A 22 10.95 -7.04 -32.16
CA PHE A 22 11.49 -7.96 -33.17
C PHE A 22 12.17 -7.21 -34.32
N GLU A 23 12.19 -5.88 -34.30
CA GLU A 23 12.82 -5.06 -35.32
C GLU A 23 14.27 -4.71 -34.94
N SER A 24 15.14 -4.59 -35.95
CA SER A 24 16.52 -4.17 -35.73
C SER A 24 16.55 -2.74 -35.16
N PRO A 25 17.28 -2.47 -34.06
CA PRO A 25 17.41 -1.13 -33.50
C PRO A 25 18.03 -0.10 -34.47
N LYS A 26 18.82 -0.58 -35.44
CA LYS A 26 19.53 0.27 -36.41
C LYS A 26 18.66 0.66 -37.62
N SER A 27 17.58 -0.08 -37.88
CA SER A 27 16.70 0.13 -39.05
C SER A 27 15.22 -0.14 -38.73
N PRO A 28 14.62 0.58 -37.76
CA PRO A 28 13.22 0.35 -37.40
C PRO A 28 12.26 0.82 -38.51
N SER A 29 11.10 0.17 -38.58
CA SER A 29 10.04 0.53 -39.51
C SER A 29 9.45 1.91 -39.18
N LEU A 30 8.83 2.56 -40.18
CA LEU A 30 8.18 3.86 -39.99
C LEU A 30 7.12 3.81 -38.88
N ARG A 31 6.40 2.68 -38.76
CA ARG A 31 5.41 2.45 -37.69
C ARG A 31 6.06 2.43 -36.31
N THR A 32 7.19 1.75 -36.16
CA THR A 32 7.96 1.72 -34.90
C THR A 32 8.49 3.10 -34.54
N LYS A 33 8.96 3.88 -35.54
CA LYS A 33 9.41 5.26 -35.34
C LYS A 33 8.29 6.16 -34.83
N ILE A 34 7.10 6.10 -35.45
CA ILE A 34 5.92 6.87 -35.01
C ILE A 34 5.50 6.45 -33.60
N TRP A 35 5.42 5.15 -33.32
CA TRP A 35 5.10 4.64 -31.99
C TRP A 35 6.10 5.14 -30.93
N ALA A 36 7.41 5.12 -31.24
CA ALA A 36 8.44 5.60 -30.33
C ALA A 36 8.37 7.12 -30.10
N ALA A 37 8.01 7.91 -31.11
CA ALA A 37 7.76 9.33 -30.96
C ALA A 37 6.55 9.59 -30.04
N CYS A 38 5.44 8.88 -30.25
CA CYS A 38 4.27 8.92 -29.35
C CYS A 38 4.65 8.51 -27.92
N ARG A 39 5.50 7.48 -27.77
CA ARG A 39 6.03 7.06 -26.47
C ARG A 39 6.81 8.14 -25.76
N LYS A 40 7.69 8.81 -26.49
CA LYS A 40 8.51 9.90 -25.95
C LYS A 40 7.66 11.08 -25.48
N LEU A 41 6.59 11.40 -26.21
CA LEU A 41 5.61 12.43 -25.83
C LEU A 41 4.82 12.03 -24.58
N LEU A 42 4.32 10.79 -24.52
CA LEU A 42 3.57 10.27 -23.36
C LEU A 42 4.47 10.10 -22.12
N SER A 43 5.76 9.83 -22.30
CA SER A 43 6.74 9.73 -21.22
C SER A 43 7.35 11.08 -20.81
N TYR A 44 6.98 12.18 -21.47
CA TYR A 44 7.53 13.50 -21.19
C TYR A 44 7.13 13.99 -19.79
N THR A 45 5.92 13.63 -19.35
CA THR A 45 5.51 13.78 -17.96
C THR A 45 6.12 12.64 -17.14
N LYS A 46 7.27 12.90 -16.51
CA LYS A 46 7.72 12.03 -15.43
C LYS A 46 6.65 12.05 -14.34
N PRO A 47 6.19 10.90 -13.83
CA PRO A 47 5.38 10.92 -12.62
C PRO A 47 6.15 11.71 -11.56
N GLY A 48 5.51 12.72 -10.98
CA GLY A 48 6.12 13.49 -9.92
C GLY A 48 6.55 12.55 -8.79
N LEU A 49 7.61 12.92 -8.07
CA LEU A 49 7.89 12.28 -6.79
C LEU A 49 6.59 12.27 -5.97
N LEU A 50 6.23 11.11 -5.43
CA LEU A 50 5.02 10.91 -4.62
C LEU A 50 3.69 11.00 -5.41
N SER A 51 3.69 10.96 -6.75
CA SER A 51 2.44 10.98 -7.54
C SER A 51 1.49 9.82 -7.23
N CYS A 52 2.01 8.74 -6.65
CA CYS A 52 1.25 7.57 -6.22
C CYS A 52 1.00 7.51 -4.70
N ASN A 53 1.37 8.54 -3.93
CA ASN A 53 1.18 8.52 -2.46
C ASN A 53 -0.29 8.36 -2.07
N ALA A 54 -1.19 9.02 -2.82
CA ALA A 54 -2.63 8.89 -2.62
C ALA A 54 -3.17 7.48 -2.97
N LEU A 55 -2.37 6.63 -3.63
CA LEU A 55 -2.70 5.25 -3.96
C LEU A 55 -2.10 4.26 -2.95
N LEU A 56 -1.32 4.73 -1.97
CA LEU A 56 -0.76 3.84 -0.95
C LEU A 56 -1.89 3.32 -0.06
N PRO A 57 -1.84 2.03 0.32
CA PRO A 57 -2.79 1.49 1.27
C PRO A 57 -2.64 2.20 2.60
N LYS A 58 -3.78 2.51 3.24
CA LYS A 58 -3.78 2.99 4.63
C LYS A 58 -3.16 1.94 5.53
N LEU A 59 -2.45 2.39 6.57
CA LEU A 59 -1.96 1.49 7.60
C LEU A 59 -3.19 0.82 8.26
N PRO A 60 -3.21 -0.50 8.45
CA PRO A 60 -4.31 -1.18 9.12
C PRO A 60 -4.12 -1.14 10.65
N VAL A 61 -5.20 -0.89 11.39
CA VAL A 61 -5.19 -1.03 12.85
C VAL A 61 -4.98 -2.51 13.21
N PRO A 62 -3.90 -2.87 13.92
CA PRO A 62 -3.58 -4.27 14.24
C PRO A 62 -4.62 -4.87 15.17
N ASP A 63 -4.73 -6.19 15.20
CA ASP A 63 -5.63 -6.87 16.14
C ASP A 63 -5.22 -6.63 17.60
N LEU A 64 -6.21 -6.42 18.48
CA LEU A 64 -5.97 -6.12 19.89
C LEU A 64 -5.24 -7.28 20.57
N SER A 65 -5.72 -8.51 20.36
CA SER A 65 -5.16 -9.70 21.02
C SER A 65 -3.75 -10.00 20.53
N GLN A 66 -3.51 -9.81 19.24
CA GLN A 66 -2.17 -9.92 18.67
C GLN A 66 -1.22 -8.87 19.24
N THR A 67 -1.69 -7.62 19.41
CA THR A 67 -0.89 -6.53 19.96
C THR A 67 -0.54 -6.77 21.42
N VAL A 68 -1.52 -7.19 22.23
CA VAL A 68 -1.32 -7.52 23.65
C VAL A 68 -0.37 -8.71 23.81
N SER A 69 -0.51 -9.75 22.99
CA SER A 69 0.39 -10.91 22.99
C SER A 69 1.83 -10.51 22.67
N ARG A 70 2.05 -9.72 21.60
CA ARG A 70 3.39 -9.21 21.24
C ARG A 70 4.00 -8.32 22.32
N TYR A 71 3.17 -7.50 22.98
CA TYR A 71 3.59 -6.69 24.11
C TYR A 71 4.09 -7.57 25.26
N LEU A 72 3.35 -8.60 25.65
CA LEU A 72 3.76 -9.54 26.69
C LEU A 72 5.08 -10.24 26.33
N SER A 73 5.22 -10.76 25.11
CA SER A 73 6.48 -11.39 24.66
C SER A 73 7.68 -10.44 24.69
N SER A 74 7.45 -9.14 24.47
CA SER A 74 8.51 -8.13 24.53
C SER A 74 8.91 -7.78 25.97
N MET A 75 8.00 -7.93 26.92
CA MET A 75 8.22 -7.62 28.34
C MET A 75 8.73 -8.83 29.15
N GLU A 76 8.44 -10.06 28.70
CA GLU A 76 8.87 -11.30 29.33
C GLU A 76 10.37 -11.36 29.68
N PRO A 77 11.32 -11.02 28.78
CA PRO A 77 12.75 -11.04 29.12
C PRO A 77 13.19 -9.89 30.04
N LEU A 78 12.35 -8.88 30.27
CA LEU A 78 12.70 -7.66 31.00
C LEU A 78 12.22 -7.68 32.47
N LEU A 79 11.30 -8.57 32.81
CA LEU A 79 10.61 -8.58 34.10
C LEU A 79 10.95 -9.82 34.93
N SER A 80 10.85 -9.68 36.26
CA SER A 80 10.87 -10.84 37.15
C SER A 80 9.66 -11.75 36.88
N PRO A 81 9.74 -13.06 37.21
CA PRO A 81 8.60 -13.97 37.03
C PRO A 81 7.33 -13.49 37.73
N GLU A 82 7.46 -12.89 38.91
CA GLU A 82 6.35 -12.35 39.70
C GLU A 82 5.70 -11.15 39.02
N ASP A 83 6.52 -10.19 38.55
CA ASP A 83 6.04 -8.98 37.86
C ASP A 83 5.42 -9.32 36.51
N PHE A 84 6.00 -10.30 35.79
CA PHE A 84 5.45 -10.77 34.54
C PHE A 84 4.08 -11.41 34.72
N LYS A 85 3.90 -12.22 35.76
CA LYS A 85 2.59 -12.81 36.08
C LYS A 85 1.53 -11.74 36.36
N LEU A 86 1.88 -10.71 37.14
CA LEU A 86 0.99 -9.58 37.39
C LEU A 86 0.67 -8.81 36.09
N LEU A 87 1.66 -8.64 35.20
CA LEU A 87 1.46 -7.99 33.92
C LEU A 87 0.48 -8.77 33.02
N VAL A 88 0.62 -10.09 32.96
CA VAL A 88 -0.30 -10.97 32.20
C VAL A 88 -1.73 -10.83 32.71
N GLU A 89 -1.94 -10.78 34.04
CA GLU A 89 -3.27 -10.56 34.61
C GLU A 89 -3.85 -9.19 34.22
N LYS A 90 -3.04 -8.12 34.31
CA LYS A 90 -3.45 -6.77 33.88
C LYS A 90 -3.79 -6.73 32.39
N ALA A 91 -3.00 -7.36 31.54
CA ALA A 91 -3.22 -7.44 30.11
C ALA A 91 -4.56 -8.13 29.77
N LYS A 92 -4.84 -9.27 30.41
CA LYS A 92 -6.14 -9.98 30.26
C LYS A 92 -7.33 -9.13 30.72
N MET A 93 -7.15 -8.37 31.80
CA MET A 93 -8.19 -7.48 32.30
C MET A 93 -8.44 -6.29 31.37
N PHE A 94 -7.37 -5.74 30.79
CA PHE A 94 -7.45 -4.70 29.77
C PHE A 94 -8.25 -5.18 28.56
N GLU A 95 -7.89 -6.33 27.97
CA GLU A 95 -8.61 -6.90 26.81
C GLU A 95 -10.11 -7.06 27.06
N LYS A 96 -10.48 -7.58 28.25
CA LYS A 96 -11.89 -7.84 28.61
C LYS A 96 -12.69 -6.57 28.89
N LYS A 97 -12.08 -5.54 29.46
CA LYS A 97 -12.81 -4.35 29.94
C LYS A 97 -12.74 -3.18 28.98
N GLU A 98 -11.54 -2.64 28.76
CA GLU A 98 -11.32 -1.35 28.13
C GLU A 98 -10.80 -1.49 26.70
N GLY A 99 -9.95 -2.48 26.46
CA GLY A 99 -9.23 -2.68 25.21
C GLY A 99 -10.14 -2.78 24.00
N TRP A 100 -11.27 -3.48 24.08
CA TRP A 100 -12.19 -3.60 22.95
C TRP A 100 -12.85 -2.26 22.57
N LYS A 101 -13.16 -1.40 23.56
CA LYS A 101 -13.75 -0.08 23.32
C LYS A 101 -12.73 0.84 22.66
N LEU A 102 -11.51 0.86 23.20
CA LEU A 102 -10.41 1.64 22.65
C LEU A 102 -10.08 1.18 21.23
N GLN A 103 -10.00 -0.13 20.99
CA GLN A 103 -9.77 -0.71 19.68
C GLN A 103 -10.86 -0.30 18.67
N TRP A 104 -12.12 -0.27 19.10
CA TRP A 104 -13.23 0.17 18.26
C TRP A 104 -13.12 1.67 17.91
N ILE A 105 -12.79 2.51 18.90
CA ILE A 105 -12.55 3.95 18.68
C ILE A 105 -11.37 4.16 17.72
N THR A 106 -10.26 3.43 17.87
CA THR A 106 -9.10 3.52 16.97
C THR A 106 -9.44 3.10 15.55
N LYS A 107 -10.22 2.02 15.38
CA LYS A 107 -10.71 1.62 14.06
C LYS A 107 -11.58 2.71 13.44
N LEU A 108 -12.49 3.30 14.20
CA LEU A 108 -13.31 4.41 13.72
C LEU A 108 -12.43 5.61 13.31
N TYR A 109 -11.46 5.98 14.16
CA TYR A 109 -10.52 7.07 13.89
C TYR A 109 -9.72 6.84 12.59
N SER A 110 -9.24 5.62 12.35
CA SER A 110 -8.46 5.26 11.14
C SER A 110 -9.22 5.44 9.82
N LEU A 111 -10.55 5.50 9.86
CA LEU A 111 -11.34 5.78 8.66
C LEU A 111 -11.19 7.23 8.21
N PHE A 112 -10.98 8.15 9.15
CA PHE A 112 -10.96 9.59 8.94
C PHE A 112 -9.54 10.17 8.81
N THR A 113 -8.50 9.37 9.00
CA THR A 113 -7.11 9.78 8.84
C THR A 113 -6.44 9.06 7.67
N ASP A 114 -5.41 9.69 7.09
CA ASP A 114 -4.56 9.06 6.09
C ASP A 114 -3.59 8.05 6.75
N ASN A 115 -3.22 8.33 8.01
CA ASN A 115 -2.45 7.48 8.90
C ASN A 115 -2.96 7.69 10.33
N TYR A 116 -3.25 6.61 11.06
CA TYR A 116 -3.93 6.63 12.34
C TYR A 116 -2.98 6.71 13.54
#